data_AF-A0A7J5EGI2-F1
#
_entry.id   AF-A0A7J5EGI2-F1
#
_cell.length_a   1.000
_cell.length_b   1.000
_cell.length_c   1.000
_cell.angle_alpha   90.00
_cell.angle_beta   90.00
_cell.angle_gamma   90.00
#
_symmetry.space_group_name_H-M   'P 1'
#
loop_
_entity.id
_entity.type
_entity.pdbx_description
1 polymer ?
#
loop_
_entity_poly.entity_id
_entity_poly.type
_entity_poly.pdbx_seq_one_letter_code
_entity_poly.pdbx_strand_id
1 'polypeptide(L)'
;MNLKKIEQIIYTIILIPLALVYLLVILYLAVIGYWYIRYPDPDCHNTNKIFNEYSPNTVEYNTELIRLLKKTESLETSYWLGGYLDPEHISIFIQNDSICTIALITINEKLKDDGGFMNHLMAVNGVSYNGPLTGVEFEFSNDKDNPEIFLVAVEDIID
;
A
#
# COMPACT_ATOMS: atom_id res chain seq x y z
N MET A 1 49.70 36.14 -8.06
CA MET A 1 48.73 35.22 -7.40
C MET A 1 49.34 33.82 -7.42
N ASN A 2 49.44 33.13 -6.28
CA ASN A 2 50.20 31.87 -6.15
C ASN A 2 49.39 30.68 -6.71
N LEU A 3 49.98 29.83 -7.54
CA LEU A 3 49.31 28.72 -8.23
C LEU A 3 48.57 27.81 -7.24
N LYS A 4 49.18 27.54 -6.07
CA LYS A 4 48.56 26.75 -4.97
C LYS A 4 47.29 27.38 -4.39
N LYS A 5 47.21 28.72 -4.34
CA LYS A 5 45.99 29.42 -3.91
C LYS A 5 44.87 29.29 -4.93
N ILE A 6 45.20 29.28 -6.22
CA ILE A 6 44.22 29.10 -7.31
C ILE A 6 43.66 27.67 -7.28
N GLU A 7 44.53 26.66 -7.12
CA GLU A 7 44.10 25.26 -6.97
C GLU A 7 43.19 25.06 -5.76
N GLN A 8 43.53 25.65 -4.62
CA GLN A 8 42.72 25.54 -3.41
C GLN A 8 41.35 26.23 -3.55
N ILE A 9 41.29 27.36 -4.28
CA ILE A 9 40.04 28.05 -4.60
C ILE A 9 39.18 27.20 -5.55
N ILE A 10 39.76 26.61 -6.60
CA ILE A 10 39.06 25.72 -7.53
C ILE A 10 38.51 24.50 -6.79
N TYR A 11 39.29 23.88 -5.90
CA TYR A 11 38.85 22.73 -5.14
C TYR A 11 37.66 23.07 -4.23
N THR A 12 37.73 24.21 -3.54
CA THR A 12 36.72 24.62 -2.55
C THR A 12 35.43 25.15 -3.21
N ILE A 13 35.54 25.89 -4.31
CA ILE A 13 34.38 26.53 -4.96
C ILE A 13 33.71 25.62 -5.99
N ILE A 14 34.45 24.70 -6.61
CA ILE A 14 33.93 23.91 -7.74
C ILE A 14 33.82 22.44 -7.39
N LEU A 15 34.90 21.81 -6.89
CA LEU A 15 34.88 20.36 -6.63
C LEU A 15 33.99 19.97 -5.44
N ILE A 16 34.04 20.71 -4.34
CA ILE A 16 33.22 20.39 -3.14
C ILE A 16 31.72 20.47 -3.45
N PRO A 17 31.18 21.53 -4.08
CA PRO A 17 29.76 21.58 -4.42
C PRO A 17 29.37 20.51 -5.43
N LEU A 18 30.23 20.19 -6.40
CA LEU A 18 29.95 19.14 -7.38
C LEU A 18 29.88 17.75 -6.72
N ALA A 19 30.79 17.46 -5.79
CA ALA A 19 30.78 16.23 -5.01
C ALA A 19 29.56 16.15 -4.10
N LEU A 20 29.13 17.27 -3.51
CA LEU A 20 27.90 17.35 -2.71
C LEU A 20 26.67 17.04 -3.57
N VAL A 21 26.56 17.67 -4.75
CA VAL A 21 25.45 17.40 -5.69
C VAL A 21 25.44 15.93 -6.09
N TYR A 22 26.60 15.35 -6.41
CA TYR A 22 26.70 13.94 -6.76
C TYR A 22 26.25 13.02 -5.61
N LEU A 23 26.67 13.32 -4.37
CA LEU A 23 26.25 12.58 -3.18
C LEU A 23 24.74 12.70 -2.91
N LEU A 24 24.17 13.90 -3.10
CA LEU A 24 22.72 14.10 -2.98
C LEU A 24 21.94 13.32 -4.04
N VAL A 25 22.45 13.25 -5.28
CA VAL A 25 21.84 12.45 -6.34
C VAL A 25 21.90 10.97 -6.01
N ILE A 26 23.04 10.46 -5.52
CA ILE A 26 23.14 9.06 -5.07
C ILE A 26 22.14 8.78 -3.95
N LEU A 27 22.06 9.65 -2.96
CA LEU A 27 21.15 9.49 -1.82
C LEU A 27 19.69 9.51 -2.28
N TYR A 28 19.33 10.42 -3.18
CA TYR A 28 17.99 10.49 -3.78
C TYR A 28 17.64 9.21 -4.53
N LEU A 29 18.54 8.71 -5.37
CA LEU A 29 18.35 7.46 -6.11
C LEU A 29 18.26 6.24 -5.17
N ALA A 30 19.06 6.22 -4.10
CA ALA A 30 19.00 5.15 -3.09
C ALA A 30 17.67 5.15 -2.34
N VAL A 31 17.13 6.34 -2.00
CA VAL A 31 15.82 6.48 -1.37
C VAL A 31 14.72 5.98 -2.32
N ILE A 32 14.69 6.44 -3.57
CA ILE A 32 13.71 5.97 -4.57
C ILE A 32 13.82 4.45 -4.77
N GLY A 33 15.04 3.94 -4.91
CA GLY A 33 15.28 2.51 -5.07
C GLY A 33 14.80 1.68 -3.88
N TYR A 34 14.99 2.18 -2.65
CA TYR A 34 14.49 1.53 -1.44
C TYR A 34 12.97 1.44 -1.43
N TRP A 35 12.26 2.53 -1.76
CA TRP A 35 10.80 2.53 -1.83
C TRP A 35 10.28 1.54 -2.88
N TYR A 36 10.87 1.52 -4.08
CA TYR A 36 10.47 0.61 -5.16
C TYR A 36 10.66 -0.87 -4.81
N ILE A 37 11.72 -1.21 -4.07
CA ILE A 37 11.97 -2.59 -3.62
C ILE A 37 11.04 -2.97 -2.47
N ARG A 38 10.71 -2.03 -1.59
CA ARG A 38 9.90 -2.30 -0.39
C ARG A 38 8.41 -2.44 -0.72
N TYR A 39 7.93 -1.70 -1.71
CA TYR A 39 6.55 -1.71 -2.16
C TYR A 39 6.48 -1.96 -3.66
N PRO A 40 6.83 -3.18 -4.10
CA PRO A 40 6.64 -3.54 -5.49
C PRO A 40 5.14 -3.57 -5.81
N ASP A 41 4.79 -3.19 -7.04
CA ASP A 41 3.43 -3.38 -7.56
C ASP A 41 2.98 -4.84 -7.33
N PRO A 42 1.67 -5.08 -7.08
CA PRO A 42 1.18 -6.41 -6.78
C PRO A 42 1.33 -7.35 -7.99
N ASP A 43 2.35 -8.19 -7.98
CA ASP A 43 2.57 -9.26 -8.98
C ASP A 43 1.77 -10.49 -8.55
N CYS A 44 0.47 -10.46 -8.85
CA CYS A 44 -0.47 -11.40 -8.26
C CYS A 44 -0.75 -12.63 -9.13
N HIS A 45 -0.39 -13.81 -8.62
CA HIS A 45 -0.74 -15.11 -9.18
C HIS A 45 -1.52 -15.96 -8.18
N ASN A 46 -2.85 -15.97 -8.32
CA ASN A 46 -3.72 -16.74 -7.45
C ASN A 46 -3.66 -18.26 -7.74
N THR A 47 -3.22 -19.04 -6.76
CA THR A 47 -3.24 -20.51 -6.80
C THR A 47 -4.43 -21.12 -6.06
N ASN A 48 -5.21 -20.33 -5.32
CA ASN A 48 -6.34 -20.83 -4.57
C ASN A 48 -7.53 -21.10 -5.49
N LYS A 49 -8.01 -22.34 -5.50
CA LYS A 49 -9.13 -22.77 -6.33
C LYS A 49 -10.42 -22.00 -6.02
N ILE A 50 -10.69 -21.69 -4.75
CA ILE A 50 -11.91 -20.96 -4.35
C ILE A 50 -11.92 -19.57 -4.97
N PHE A 51 -10.80 -18.84 -4.89
CA PHE A 51 -10.70 -17.50 -5.48
C PHE A 51 -10.76 -17.51 -7.02
N ASN A 52 -10.50 -18.66 -7.67
CA ASN A 52 -10.65 -18.82 -9.12
C ASN A 52 -12.06 -19.26 -9.54
N GLU A 53 -12.79 -19.94 -8.65
CA GLU A 53 -14.11 -20.52 -8.93
C GLU A 53 -15.25 -19.59 -8.53
N TYR A 54 -15.03 -18.75 -7.51
CA TYR A 54 -16.04 -17.89 -6.91
C TYR A 54 -15.70 -16.41 -7.08
N SER A 55 -16.74 -15.58 -7.20
CA SER A 55 -16.60 -14.11 -7.28
C SER A 55 -16.31 -13.50 -5.90
N PRO A 56 -15.56 -12.38 -5.81
CA PRO A 56 -15.24 -11.71 -4.54
C PRO A 56 -16.40 -11.30 -3.64
N ASN A 57 -17.64 -11.32 -4.13
CA ASN A 57 -18.86 -10.98 -3.40
C ASN A 57 -19.64 -12.20 -2.89
N THR A 58 -19.08 -13.40 -3.01
CA THR A 58 -19.76 -14.64 -2.61
C THR A 58 -19.37 -15.07 -1.19
N VAL A 59 -20.25 -15.84 -0.56
CA VAL A 59 -20.07 -16.36 0.80
C VAL A 59 -18.84 -17.28 0.87
N GLU A 60 -18.67 -18.15 -0.12
CA GLU A 60 -17.55 -19.09 -0.20
C GLU A 60 -16.21 -18.36 -0.30
N TYR A 61 -16.17 -17.33 -1.14
CA TYR A 61 -14.98 -16.51 -1.32
C TYR A 61 -14.59 -15.79 -0.02
N ASN A 62 -15.55 -15.08 0.59
CA ASN A 62 -15.29 -14.32 1.81
C ASN A 62 -14.95 -15.22 3.00
N THR A 63 -15.59 -16.38 3.10
CA THR A 63 -15.26 -17.36 4.15
C THR A 63 -13.80 -17.82 4.05
N GLU A 64 -13.35 -18.16 2.84
CA GLU A 64 -11.99 -18.61 2.61
C GLU A 64 -10.98 -17.48 2.86
N LEU A 65 -11.29 -16.27 2.39
CA LEU A 65 -10.44 -15.10 2.61
C LEU A 65 -10.29 -14.78 4.10
N ILE A 66 -11.39 -14.73 4.86
CA ILE A 66 -11.37 -14.51 6.31
C ILE A 66 -10.55 -15.59 7.01
N ARG A 67 -10.71 -16.86 6.60
CA ARG A 67 -9.94 -17.98 7.15
C ARG A 67 -8.43 -17.81 6.94
N LEU A 68 -8.02 -17.35 5.77
CA LEU A 68 -6.61 -17.12 5.45
C LEU A 68 -6.06 -15.87 6.15
N LEU A 69 -6.83 -14.77 6.19
CA LEU A 69 -6.45 -13.55 6.90
C LEU A 69 -6.27 -13.78 8.40
N LYS A 70 -7.17 -14.54 9.04
CA LYS A 70 -7.04 -14.90 10.47
C LYS A 70 -5.85 -15.81 10.77
N LYS A 71 -5.35 -16.54 9.76
CA LYS A 71 -4.22 -17.46 9.91
C LYS A 71 -2.87 -16.77 9.69
N THR A 72 -2.85 -15.68 8.91
CA THR A 72 -1.62 -14.99 8.56
C THR A 72 -1.32 -13.93 9.62
N GLU A 73 -0.07 -13.87 10.09
CA GLU A 73 0.38 -12.71 10.87
C GLU A 73 0.49 -11.48 9.96
N SER A 74 -0.08 -10.34 10.36
CA SER A 74 -0.30 -9.19 9.45
C SER A 74 0.98 -8.59 8.85
N LEU A 75 2.14 -8.83 9.47
CA LEU A 75 3.42 -8.21 9.11
C LEU A 75 3.96 -8.61 7.73
N GLU A 76 3.50 -9.72 7.17
CA GLU A 76 3.93 -10.21 5.84
C GLU A 76 2.86 -10.01 4.75
N THR A 77 1.72 -9.38 5.09
CA THR A 77 0.66 -9.14 4.11
C THR A 77 0.76 -7.74 3.54
N SER A 78 0.88 -7.67 2.22
CA SER A 78 0.83 -6.43 1.46
C SER A 78 -0.60 -6.13 1.05
N TYR A 79 -0.99 -4.88 1.24
CA TYR A 79 -2.31 -4.37 0.87
C TYR A 79 -2.14 -3.26 -0.13
N TRP A 80 -2.95 -3.26 -1.17
CA TRP A 80 -2.95 -2.23 -2.20
C TRP A 80 -4.37 -1.79 -2.47
N LEU A 81 -4.59 -0.49 -2.59
CA LEU A 81 -5.89 0.00 -2.98
C LEU A 81 -6.18 -0.46 -4.41
N GLY A 82 -7.26 -1.22 -4.59
CA GLY A 82 -7.70 -1.69 -5.90
C GLY A 82 -8.68 -0.74 -6.58
N GLY A 83 -9.38 0.07 -5.81
CA GLY A 83 -10.30 1.08 -6.31
C GLY A 83 -11.45 1.38 -5.36
N TYR A 84 -12.15 2.46 -5.70
CA TYR A 84 -13.37 2.87 -5.03
C TYR A 84 -14.58 2.31 -5.78
N LEU A 85 -15.52 1.68 -5.06
CA LEU A 85 -16.74 1.13 -5.64
C LEU A 85 -17.93 2.03 -5.32
N ASP A 86 -18.15 2.29 -4.03
CA ASP A 86 -19.21 3.14 -3.52
C ASP A 86 -18.82 3.68 -2.12
N PRO A 87 -19.63 4.57 -1.49
CA PRO A 87 -19.29 5.18 -0.20
C PRO A 87 -19.12 4.21 0.98
N GLU A 88 -19.51 2.96 0.80
CA GLU A 88 -19.42 1.92 1.83
C GLU A 88 -18.41 0.84 1.47
N HIS A 89 -18.01 0.72 0.20
CA HIS A 89 -17.18 -0.37 -0.29
C HIS A 89 -15.99 0.11 -1.13
N ILE A 90 -14.85 -0.52 -0.87
CA ILE A 90 -13.63 -0.41 -1.67
C ILE A 90 -13.15 -1.79 -2.08
N SER A 91 -12.34 -1.85 -3.13
CA SER A 91 -11.56 -3.04 -3.43
C SER A 91 -10.14 -2.89 -2.91
N ILE A 92 -9.61 -3.94 -2.30
CA ILE A 92 -8.22 -4.02 -1.84
C ILE A 92 -7.60 -5.27 -2.44
N PHE A 93 -6.45 -5.11 -3.09
CA PHE A 93 -5.57 -6.21 -3.44
C PHE A 93 -4.84 -6.67 -2.18
N ILE A 94 -4.93 -7.96 -1.88
CA ILE A 94 -4.30 -8.59 -0.72
C ILE A 94 -3.31 -9.63 -1.22
N GLN A 95 -2.04 -9.47 -0.81
CA GLN A 95 -0.96 -10.35 -1.23
C GLN A 95 -0.05 -10.76 -0.07
N ASN A 96 0.15 -12.07 0.06
CA ASN A 96 1.20 -12.71 0.87
C ASN A 96 1.50 -14.10 0.29
N ASP A 97 2.31 -14.90 0.99
CA ASP A 97 2.70 -16.24 0.55
C ASP A 97 1.51 -17.21 0.30
N SER A 98 0.36 -16.98 0.94
CA SER A 98 -0.83 -17.85 0.88
C SER A 98 -2.07 -17.20 0.26
N ILE A 99 -2.08 -15.88 0.11
CA ILE A 99 -3.21 -15.08 -0.36
C ILE A 99 -2.73 -14.24 -1.52
N CYS A 100 -3.45 -14.31 -2.63
CA CYS A 100 -3.24 -13.39 -3.73
C CYS A 100 -4.57 -13.13 -4.40
N THR A 101 -5.23 -12.04 -4.04
CA THR A 101 -6.63 -11.85 -4.43
C THR A 101 -7.12 -10.41 -4.30
N ILE A 102 -8.28 -10.11 -4.89
CA ILE A 102 -8.99 -8.83 -4.73
C ILE A 102 -10.15 -9.02 -3.78
N ALA A 103 -10.12 -8.33 -2.64
CA ALA A 103 -11.19 -8.35 -1.67
C ALA A 103 -12.12 -7.15 -1.85
N LEU A 104 -13.43 -7.37 -1.71
CA LEU A 104 -14.40 -6.30 -1.52
C LEU A 104 -14.55 -6.06 -0.02
N ILE A 105 -14.24 -4.85 0.42
CA ILE A 105 -14.13 -4.52 1.83
C ILE A 105 -15.14 -3.44 2.17
N THR A 106 -15.88 -3.68 3.25
CA THR A 106 -16.82 -2.72 3.81
C THR A 106 -16.07 -1.72 4.70
N ILE A 107 -16.28 -0.43 4.49
CA ILE A 107 -15.69 0.63 5.31
C ILE A 107 -16.49 0.73 6.62
N ASN A 108 -15.82 0.49 7.75
CA ASN A 108 -16.45 0.65 9.05
C ASN A 108 -16.86 2.12 9.28
N GLU A 109 -18.04 2.34 9.88
CA GLU A 109 -18.56 3.68 10.16
C GLU A 109 -17.58 4.55 10.95
N LYS A 110 -16.79 3.96 11.86
CA LYS A 110 -15.78 4.70 12.63
C LYS A 110 -14.73 5.38 11.76
N LEU A 111 -14.38 4.79 10.62
CA LEU A 111 -13.41 5.38 9.68
C LEU A 111 -14.01 6.51 8.83
N LYS A 112 -15.34 6.53 8.65
CA LYS A 112 -16.02 7.57 7.88
C LYS A 112 -16.04 8.91 8.63
N ASP A 113 -15.98 8.87 9.96
CA ASP A 113 -16.08 10.06 10.80
C ASP A 113 -14.72 10.59 11.31
N ASP A 114 -13.62 9.88 11.03
CA ASP A 114 -12.29 10.20 11.59
C ASP A 114 -11.60 11.39 10.90
N GLY A 115 -12.15 11.92 9.80
CA GLY A 115 -11.57 13.08 9.09
C GLY A 115 -10.25 12.79 8.35
N GLY A 116 -9.78 11.54 8.39
CA GLY A 116 -8.50 11.11 7.82
C GLY A 116 -8.57 10.70 6.35
N PHE A 117 -7.62 9.84 5.95
CA PHE A 117 -7.43 9.34 4.58
C PHE A 117 -8.74 8.91 3.90
N MET A 118 -9.60 8.17 4.60
CA MET A 118 -10.83 7.62 4.03
C MET A 118 -11.79 8.72 3.54
N ASN A 119 -11.85 9.86 4.24
CA ASN A 119 -12.71 10.98 3.85
C ASN A 119 -12.21 11.66 2.59
N HIS A 120 -10.89 11.75 2.42
CA HIS A 120 -10.32 12.24 1.17
C HIS A 120 -10.56 11.25 0.03
N LEU A 121 -10.34 9.95 0.26
CA LEU A 121 -10.57 8.88 -0.72
C LEU A 121 -12.02 8.89 -1.23
N MET A 122 -12.99 8.97 -0.31
CA MET A 122 -14.42 9.08 -0.64
C MET A 122 -14.74 10.39 -1.38
N ALA A 123 -14.17 11.52 -0.97
CA ALA A 123 -14.43 12.82 -1.59
C ALA A 123 -14.00 12.89 -3.06
N VAL A 124 -12.93 12.17 -3.42
CA VAL A 124 -12.43 12.11 -4.81
C VAL A 124 -12.92 10.87 -5.56
N ASN A 125 -13.80 10.07 -4.97
CA ASN A 125 -14.26 8.78 -5.53
C ASN A 125 -13.10 7.88 -5.97
N GLY A 126 -12.01 7.85 -5.20
CA GLY A 126 -10.79 7.09 -5.53
C GLY A 126 -10.01 7.60 -6.74
N VAL A 127 -10.44 8.66 -7.41
CA VAL A 127 -9.71 9.26 -8.53
C VAL A 127 -8.48 9.98 -7.97
N SER A 128 -7.32 9.35 -8.12
CA SER A 128 -5.94 9.81 -7.81
C SER A 128 -5.16 8.83 -6.93
N TYR A 129 -5.78 7.80 -6.36
CA TYR A 129 -5.10 6.92 -5.43
C TYR A 129 -4.81 5.56 -6.05
N ASN A 130 -3.52 5.25 -6.24
CA ASN A 130 -3.03 3.94 -6.67
C ASN A 130 -1.73 3.65 -5.94
N GLY A 131 -1.85 3.09 -4.74
CA GLY A 131 -0.69 2.85 -3.90
C GLY A 131 -0.90 1.75 -2.86
N PRO A 132 0.19 1.25 -2.27
CA PRO A 132 0.14 0.34 -1.15
C PRO A 132 -0.47 1.04 0.06
N LEU A 133 -1.24 0.27 0.83
CA LEU A 133 -1.84 0.68 2.10
C LEU A 133 -0.97 0.16 3.25
N THR A 134 -0.78 1.00 4.26
CA THR A 134 -0.01 0.67 5.48
C THR A 134 -0.90 0.75 6.72
N GLY A 135 -0.54 -0.02 7.76
CA GLY A 135 -1.30 -0.07 9.01
C GLY A 135 -2.75 -0.51 8.84
N VAL A 136 -3.00 -1.44 7.90
CA VAL A 136 -4.34 -1.93 7.58
C VAL A 136 -4.80 -2.90 8.67
N GLU A 137 -5.97 -2.62 9.25
CA GLU A 137 -6.63 -3.51 10.21
C GLU A 137 -8.04 -3.86 9.74
N PHE A 138 -8.38 -5.15 9.89
CA PHE A 138 -9.71 -5.66 9.57
C PHE A 138 -10.41 -6.24 10.80
N GLU A 139 -11.72 -6.01 10.86
CA GLU A 139 -12.65 -6.79 11.65
C GLU A 139 -13.47 -7.71 10.72
N PHE A 140 -13.95 -8.83 11.25
CA PHE A 140 -14.69 -9.82 10.47
C PHE A 140 -16.07 -10.03 11.10
N SER A 141 -17.11 -10.15 10.27
CA SER A 141 -18.43 -10.52 10.78
C SER A 141 -18.40 -11.90 11.43
N ASN A 142 -19.27 -12.09 12.43
CA ASN A 142 -19.52 -13.41 13.04
C ASN A 142 -20.64 -14.19 12.32
N ASP A 143 -21.23 -13.57 11.29
CA ASP A 143 -22.28 -14.19 10.47
C ASP A 143 -21.65 -15.18 9.49
N LYS A 144 -22.11 -16.43 9.53
CA LYS A 144 -21.61 -17.50 8.67
C LYS A 144 -22.34 -17.56 7.34
N ASP A 145 -23.55 -17.03 7.27
CA ASP A 145 -24.39 -17.03 6.07
C ASP A 145 -24.08 -15.80 5.21
N ASN A 146 -23.63 -14.70 5.84
CA ASN A 146 -23.13 -13.50 5.16
C ASN A 146 -21.80 -13.00 5.79
N PRO A 147 -20.67 -13.65 5.49
CA PRO A 147 -19.36 -13.25 5.97
C PRO A 147 -18.92 -11.93 5.31
N GLU A 148 -18.62 -10.94 6.14
CA GLU A 148 -18.16 -9.61 5.71
C GLU A 148 -16.82 -9.26 6.36
N ILE A 149 -16.05 -8.44 5.66
CA ILE A 149 -14.75 -7.92 6.10
C ILE A 149 -14.87 -6.41 6.22
N PHE A 150 -14.64 -5.90 7.43
CA PHE A 150 -14.71 -4.49 7.74
C PHE A 150 -13.31 -3.91 7.86
N LEU A 151 -13.02 -2.87 7.09
CA LEU A 151 -11.82 -2.07 7.30
C LEU A 151 -12.03 -1.19 8.53
N VAL A 152 -11.15 -1.28 9.52
CA VAL A 152 -11.27 -0.52 10.78
C VAL A 152 -10.12 0.45 11.02
N ALA A 153 -8.96 0.21 10.40
CA ALA A 153 -7.85 1.16 10.40
C ALA A 153 -7.08 1.10 9.07
N VAL A 154 -6.57 2.26 8.66
CA VAL A 154 -5.52 2.44 7.65
C VAL A 154 -4.68 3.60 8.14
N GLU A 155 -3.37 3.40 8.30
CA GLU A 155 -2.46 4.46 8.72
C GLU A 155 -2.19 5.43 7.57
N ASP A 156 -1.85 4.91 6.39
CA ASP A 156 -1.50 5.74 5.23
C ASP A 156 -1.61 4.98 3.89
N ILE A 157 -1.67 5.75 2.80
CA ILE A 157 -1.44 5.27 1.43
C ILE A 157 -0.14 5.88 0.90
N ILE A 158 0.70 5.07 0.28
CA ILE A 158 1.92 5.59 -0.36
C ILE A 158 1.58 5.89 -1.82
N ASP A 159 1.39 7.16 -2.15
CA ASP A 159 1.13 7.67 -3.52
C ASP A 159 2.24 8.66 -3.95
#